data_AF-A0A1H7JJT5-F1
#
_entry.id   AF-A0A1H7JJT5-F1
#
_cell.length_a   1.000
_cell.length_b   1.000
_cell.length_c   1.000
_cell.angle_alpha   90.00
_cell.angle_beta   90.00
_cell.angle_gamma   90.00
#
_symmetry.space_group_name_H-M   'P 1'
#
loop_
_entity.id
_entity.type
_entity.pdbx_description
1 polymer ?
#
loop_
_entity_poly.entity_id
_entity_poly.type
_entity_poly.pdbx_seq_one_letter_code
_entity_poly.pdbx_strand_id
1 'polypeptide(L)'
;MRPLSLAPLALSALLALPAFAEDTEAPKGPSPRVVCAIQSKEGSRAVQGTDLVLEAGEKAKDAVAVEGNIIIRKGAEVEDVVAIQGKVTIEAGAVVTGKVVSIGGGIRLRKKAHVQGDLIALGGTLQMDEGATLGGEKVNFNMDFNGKDLIQSFVQGALDEDSGCQLSFDDEDEDEDSKN
;
A
#
# COMPACT_ATOMS: atom_id res chain seq x y z
N MET A 1 30.35 58.71 47.60
CA MET A 1 29.38 58.80 46.49
C MET A 1 28.81 57.40 46.25
N ARG A 2 27.59 57.15 46.74
CA ARG A 2 26.64 56.08 46.32
C ARG A 2 25.75 56.69 45.21
N PRO A 3 25.02 55.96 44.33
CA PRO A 3 24.18 54.78 44.66
C PRO A 3 24.21 53.64 43.59
N LEU A 4 24.06 52.35 43.94
CA LEU A 4 22.81 51.63 44.29
C LEU A 4 21.66 51.87 43.28
N SER A 5 21.48 50.95 42.33
CA SER A 5 20.29 50.84 41.50
C SER A 5 19.65 49.46 41.65
N LEU A 6 18.36 49.49 41.97
CA LEU A 6 17.43 48.39 42.16
C LEU A 6 16.75 47.98 40.84
N ALA A 7 16.49 46.67 40.69
CA ALA A 7 15.28 46.02 40.10
C ALA A 7 14.97 46.25 38.58
N PRO A 8 14.18 45.39 37.88
CA PRO A 8 13.14 44.49 38.41
C PRO A 8 13.00 43.08 37.80
N LEU A 9 12.05 42.36 38.38
CA LEU A 9 11.43 41.08 38.05
C LEU A 9 11.35 40.69 36.57
N ALA A 10 11.77 39.46 36.24
CA ALA A 10 11.14 38.62 35.21
C ALA A 10 11.80 37.22 35.19
N LEU A 11 11.01 36.17 35.43
CA LEU A 11 11.07 34.80 34.88
C LEU A 11 10.44 33.87 35.94
N SER A 12 9.17 33.50 35.79
CA SER A 12 8.63 32.52 34.84
C SER A 12 8.33 31.23 35.59
N ALA A 13 7.06 30.87 35.57
CA ALA A 13 6.49 29.66 36.12
C ALA A 13 7.24 28.39 35.68
N LEU A 14 7.52 27.51 36.63
CA LEU A 14 7.67 26.09 36.39
C LEU A 14 6.66 25.38 37.30
N LEU A 15 5.47 25.19 36.73
CA LEU A 15 4.49 24.22 37.19
C LEU A 15 5.18 22.86 37.27
N ALA A 16 5.43 22.42 38.49
CA ALA A 16 5.73 21.03 38.77
C ALA A 16 4.45 20.20 38.54
N LEU A 17 4.33 19.59 37.35
CA LEU A 17 3.48 18.42 37.15
C LEU A 17 4.34 17.19 37.41
N PRO A 18 4.12 16.43 38.50
CA PRO A 18 4.64 15.08 38.57
C PRO A 18 3.74 14.15 37.76
N ALA A 19 4.39 13.37 36.91
CA ALA A 19 3.99 12.04 36.49
C ALA A 19 2.66 11.92 35.73
N PHE A 20 2.70 12.23 34.44
CA PHE A 20 2.00 11.37 33.48
C PHE A 20 2.52 9.95 33.69
N ALA A 21 1.65 9.08 34.21
CA ALA A 21 1.80 7.66 34.04
C ALA A 21 1.66 7.40 32.52
N GLU A 22 2.78 7.42 31.81
CA GLU A 22 2.89 6.79 30.51
C GLU A 22 2.70 5.30 30.73
N ASP A 23 1.44 4.87 30.60
CA ASP A 23 1.10 3.48 30.32
C ASP A 23 1.74 3.14 28.97
N THR A 24 3.04 2.81 29.03
CA THR A 24 3.79 2.31 27.89
C THR A 24 3.30 0.90 27.69
N GLU A 25 2.21 0.79 26.92
CA GLU A 25 1.77 -0.47 26.35
C GLU A 25 2.94 -1.00 25.51
N ALA A 26 3.67 -1.95 26.10
CA ALA A 26 4.83 -2.55 25.47
C ALA A 26 4.41 -3.11 24.09
N PRO A 27 5.16 -2.81 23.01
CA PRO A 27 4.84 -3.37 21.71
C PRO A 27 4.89 -4.89 21.82
N LYS A 28 3.75 -5.55 21.55
CA LYS A 28 3.64 -7.02 21.51
C LYS A 28 4.77 -7.54 20.61
N GLY A 29 5.74 -8.22 21.22
CA GLY A 29 6.90 -8.77 20.51
C GLY A 29 6.46 -9.71 19.39
N PRO A 30 7.26 -9.84 18.32
CA PRO A 30 6.90 -10.66 17.18
C PRO A 30 6.67 -12.10 17.63
N SER A 31 5.44 -12.58 17.46
CA SER A 31 5.08 -14.00 17.62
C SER A 31 6.01 -14.85 16.75
N PRO A 32 6.57 -15.97 17.24
CA PRO A 32 7.42 -16.82 16.42
C PRO A 32 6.61 -17.35 15.23
N ARG A 33 6.92 -16.87 14.03
CA ARG A 33 6.38 -17.40 12.77
C ARG A 33 7.43 -18.32 12.16
N VAL A 34 7.01 -19.50 11.73
CA VAL A 34 7.87 -20.44 11.01
C VAL A 34 8.04 -19.87 9.60
N VAL A 35 9.21 -19.30 9.32
CA VAL A 35 9.55 -18.72 8.02
C VAL A 35 10.40 -19.73 7.24
N CYS A 36 9.79 -20.38 6.25
CA CYS A 36 10.53 -21.16 5.27
C CYS A 36 11.03 -20.22 4.17
N ALA A 37 12.27 -19.72 4.29
CA ALA A 37 12.94 -19.08 3.16
C ALA A 37 13.58 -20.17 2.30
N ILE A 38 12.88 -20.62 1.26
CA ILE A 38 13.44 -21.58 0.31
C ILE A 38 14.29 -20.78 -0.68
N GLN A 39 15.60 -20.92 -0.59
CA GLN A 39 16.53 -20.44 -1.61
C GLN A 39 16.87 -21.62 -2.52
N SER A 40 16.38 -21.58 -3.76
CA SER A 40 16.76 -22.56 -4.76
C SER A 40 18.17 -22.25 -5.28
N LYS A 41 18.91 -23.28 -5.71
CA LYS A 41 20.24 -23.14 -6.35
C LYS A 41 20.22 -22.22 -7.59
N GLU A 42 19.03 -21.98 -8.14
CA GLU A 42 18.81 -21.15 -9.33
C GLU A 42 18.57 -19.65 -9.02
N GLY A 43 18.63 -19.23 -7.75
CA GLY A 43 18.47 -17.81 -7.39
C GLY A 43 17.02 -17.37 -7.20
N SER A 44 16.07 -18.30 -7.17
CA SER A 44 14.67 -18.05 -6.76
C SER A 44 14.57 -17.88 -5.24
N ARG A 45 13.79 -16.91 -4.80
CA ARG A 45 13.52 -16.60 -3.40
C ARG A 45 12.03 -16.62 -3.13
N ALA A 46 11.63 -17.38 -2.11
CA ALA A 46 10.26 -17.43 -1.63
C ALA A 46 10.22 -17.18 -0.13
N VAL A 47 9.26 -16.38 0.33
CA VAL A 47 8.95 -16.15 1.74
C VAL A 47 7.46 -16.25 2.00
N GLN A 48 7.10 -16.63 3.22
CA GLN A 48 5.72 -16.67 3.68
C GLN A 48 5.59 -15.95 5.03
N GLY A 49 4.59 -15.08 5.15
CA GLY A 49 4.26 -14.34 6.36
C GLY A 49 5.25 -13.23 6.73
N THR A 50 6.14 -12.85 5.81
CA THR A 50 7.13 -11.78 5.97
C THR A 50 7.43 -11.11 4.64
N ASP A 51 8.11 -9.96 4.69
CA ASP A 51 8.47 -9.18 3.52
C ASP A 51 9.74 -9.74 2.85
N LEU A 52 9.73 -9.81 1.52
CA LEU A 52 10.90 -10.14 0.70
C LEU A 52 11.53 -8.84 0.20
N VAL A 53 12.76 -8.57 0.62
CA VAL A 53 13.55 -7.43 0.13
C VAL A 53 14.65 -7.95 -0.77
N LEU A 54 14.67 -7.51 -2.03
CA LEU A 54 15.82 -7.68 -2.91
C LEU A 54 16.69 -6.44 -2.75
N GLU A 55 17.90 -6.62 -2.23
CA GLU A 55 18.81 -5.51 -1.93
C GLU A 55 19.38 -4.87 -3.21
N ALA A 56 19.96 -3.69 -3.06
CA ALA A 56 20.46 -2.92 -4.20
C ALA A 56 21.53 -3.70 -4.99
N GLY A 57 21.33 -3.83 -6.31
CA GLY A 57 22.25 -4.57 -7.18
C GLY A 57 22.14 -6.10 -7.08
N GLU A 58 21.19 -6.60 -6.29
CA GLU A 58 20.95 -8.03 -6.17
C GLU A 58 20.25 -8.59 -7.42
N LYS A 59 20.55 -9.84 -7.77
CA LYS A 59 19.87 -10.56 -8.85
C LYS A 59 19.10 -11.75 -8.31
N ALA A 60 17.84 -11.86 -8.68
CA ALA A 60 17.00 -13.01 -8.38
C ALA A 60 16.32 -13.50 -9.66
N LYS A 61 16.00 -14.79 -9.71
CA LYS A 61 15.19 -15.33 -10.81
C LYS A 61 13.72 -15.06 -10.50
N ASP A 62 13.21 -15.75 -9.49
CA ASP A 62 11.85 -15.55 -9.00
C ASP A 62 11.87 -14.90 -7.62
N ALA A 63 10.98 -13.94 -7.38
CA ALA A 63 10.73 -13.35 -6.08
C ALA A 63 9.25 -13.57 -5.71
N VAL A 64 9.00 -14.45 -4.75
CA VAL A 64 7.65 -14.82 -4.32
C VAL A 64 7.45 -14.48 -2.84
N ALA A 65 6.39 -13.75 -2.53
CA ALA A 65 5.98 -13.50 -1.16
C ALA A 65 4.49 -13.83 -0.99
N VAL A 66 4.19 -14.65 0.01
CA VAL A 66 2.82 -14.97 0.41
C VAL A 66 2.56 -14.35 1.77
N GLU A 67 1.49 -13.56 1.89
CA GLU A 67 1.19 -12.79 3.11
C GLU A 67 2.36 -11.87 3.52
N GLY A 68 2.90 -11.15 2.54
CA GLY A 68 4.07 -10.31 2.71
C GLY A 68 4.31 -9.42 1.50
N ASN A 69 5.05 -8.34 1.71
CA ASN A 69 5.37 -7.37 0.67
C ASN A 69 6.65 -7.75 -0.07
N ILE A 70 6.75 -7.38 -1.34
CA ILE A 70 8.01 -7.48 -2.11
C ILE A 70 8.54 -6.08 -2.35
N ILE A 71 9.78 -5.84 -1.96
CA ILE A 71 10.48 -4.57 -2.14
C ILE A 71 11.71 -4.83 -2.99
N ILE A 72 11.72 -4.29 -4.20
CA ILE A 72 12.84 -4.40 -5.12
C ILE A 72 13.61 -3.09 -5.06
N ARG A 73 14.78 -3.12 -4.42
CA ARG A 73 15.61 -1.93 -4.24
C ARG A 73 16.26 -1.49 -5.54
N LYS A 74 16.73 -0.24 -5.55
CA LYS A 74 17.44 0.36 -6.68
C LYS A 74 18.52 -0.57 -7.26
N GLY A 75 18.48 -0.78 -8.57
CA GLY A 75 19.49 -1.55 -9.30
C GLY A 75 19.40 -3.06 -9.12
N ALA A 76 18.45 -3.56 -8.33
CA ALA A 76 18.15 -4.98 -8.31
C ALA A 76 17.50 -5.40 -9.64
N GLU A 77 17.78 -6.64 -10.04
CA GLU A 77 17.25 -7.26 -11.25
C GLU A 77 16.54 -8.55 -10.89
N VAL A 78 15.30 -8.70 -11.34
CA VAL A 78 14.51 -9.91 -11.11
C VAL A 78 13.74 -10.30 -12.37
N GLU A 79 13.55 -11.60 -12.58
CA GLU A 79 12.78 -12.09 -13.72
C GLU A 79 11.29 -12.03 -13.41
N ASP A 80 10.81 -12.84 -12.47
CA ASP A 80 9.39 -12.89 -12.12
C ASP A 80 9.14 -12.49 -10.67
N VAL A 81 8.07 -11.72 -10.44
CA VAL A 81 7.70 -11.18 -9.13
C VAL A 81 6.24 -11.52 -8.84
N VAL A 82 5.98 -12.23 -7.76
CA VAL A 82 4.61 -12.64 -7.37
C VAL A 82 4.37 -12.37 -5.90
N ALA A 83 3.46 -11.44 -5.59
CA ALA A 83 3.00 -11.17 -4.23
C ALA A 83 1.53 -11.57 -4.05
N ILE A 84 1.24 -12.39 -3.04
CA ILE A 84 -0.12 -12.79 -2.68
C ILE A 84 -0.47 -12.17 -1.33
N GLN A 85 -1.60 -11.46 -1.26
CA GLN A 85 -2.02 -10.64 -0.12
C GLN A 85 -0.93 -9.68 0.35
N GLY A 86 -0.29 -9.01 -0.60
CA GLY A 86 0.86 -8.16 -0.32
C GLY A 86 1.12 -7.17 -1.44
N LYS A 87 1.89 -6.13 -1.12
CA LYS A 87 2.24 -5.06 -2.06
C LYS A 87 3.58 -5.35 -2.73
N VAL A 88 3.67 -5.11 -4.04
CA VAL A 88 4.93 -5.05 -4.77
C VAL A 88 5.35 -3.60 -4.92
N THR A 89 6.55 -3.26 -4.45
CA THR A 89 7.16 -1.94 -4.63
C THR A 89 8.44 -2.07 -5.44
N ILE A 90 8.46 -1.46 -6.62
CA ILE A 90 9.62 -1.44 -7.51
C ILE A 90 10.27 -0.06 -7.39
N GLU A 91 11.43 0.02 -6.76
CA GLU A 91 12.13 1.29 -6.56
C GLU A 91 12.77 1.84 -7.85
N ALA A 92 13.22 3.08 -7.77
CA ALA A 92 13.82 3.77 -8.89
C ALA A 92 15.09 3.06 -9.38
N GLY A 93 15.14 2.74 -10.67
CA GLY A 93 16.28 2.05 -11.30
C GLY A 93 16.33 0.54 -11.04
N ALA A 94 15.31 -0.05 -10.42
CA ALA A 94 15.13 -1.49 -10.41
C ALA A 94 14.60 -1.97 -11.77
N VAL A 95 14.98 -3.20 -12.14
CA VAL A 95 14.61 -3.81 -13.43
C VAL A 95 13.89 -5.14 -13.17
N VAL A 96 12.71 -5.29 -13.76
CA VAL A 96 12.02 -6.57 -13.86
C VAL A 96 11.99 -7.00 -15.32
N THR A 97 12.52 -8.16 -15.66
CA THR A 97 12.61 -8.63 -17.05
C THR A 97 11.37 -9.42 -17.47
N GLY A 98 10.73 -10.13 -16.53
CA GLY A 98 9.51 -10.89 -16.73
C GLY A 98 8.29 -10.18 -16.17
N LYS A 99 7.45 -10.92 -15.45
CA LYS A 99 6.11 -10.48 -15.01
C LYS A 99 6.10 -10.00 -13.58
N VAL A 100 5.23 -9.03 -13.31
CA VAL A 100 4.93 -8.56 -11.96
C VAL A 100 3.46 -8.83 -11.66
N VAL A 101 3.20 -9.71 -10.70
CA VAL A 101 1.86 -10.11 -10.30
C VAL A 101 1.62 -9.77 -8.83
N SER A 102 0.52 -9.11 -8.53
CA SER A 102 0.03 -8.89 -7.16
C SER A 102 -1.43 -9.29 -7.05
N ILE A 103 -1.75 -10.13 -6.07
CA ILE A 103 -3.11 -10.63 -5.82
C ILE A 103 -3.57 -10.15 -4.44
N GLY A 104 -4.72 -9.49 -4.36
CA GLY A 104 -5.31 -8.98 -3.12
C GLY A 104 -4.50 -7.87 -2.44
N GLY A 105 -3.67 -7.15 -3.21
CA GLY A 105 -2.73 -6.17 -2.69
C GLY A 105 -2.58 -4.96 -3.59
N GLY A 106 -1.36 -4.73 -4.09
CA GLY A 106 -1.15 -3.68 -5.06
C GLY A 106 0.27 -3.62 -5.59
N ILE A 107 0.44 -2.90 -6.68
CA ILE A 107 1.72 -2.72 -7.35
C ILE A 107 2.03 -1.23 -7.42
N ARG A 108 3.23 -0.85 -6.99
CA ARG A 108 3.73 0.52 -7.10
C ARG A 108 5.06 0.54 -7.83
N LEU A 109 5.09 1.16 -9.01
CA LEU A 109 6.32 1.45 -9.74
C LEU A 109 6.76 2.87 -9.42
N ARG A 110 7.98 3.02 -8.92
CA ARG A 110 8.59 4.33 -8.70
C ARG A 110 9.19 4.87 -10.01
N LYS A 111 9.48 6.17 -10.02
CA LYS A 111 10.12 6.84 -11.17
C LYS A 111 11.37 6.08 -11.63
N LYS A 112 11.56 5.89 -12.94
CA LYS A 112 12.68 5.13 -13.52
C LYS A 112 12.71 3.64 -13.14
N ALA A 113 11.62 3.07 -12.65
CA ALA A 113 11.47 1.62 -12.61
C ALA A 113 11.23 1.10 -14.02
N HIS A 114 11.84 -0.03 -14.37
CA HIS A 114 11.68 -0.65 -15.68
C HIS A 114 11.11 -2.05 -15.52
N VAL A 115 9.95 -2.30 -16.12
CA VAL A 115 9.35 -3.62 -16.22
C VAL A 115 9.23 -3.97 -17.69
N GLN A 116 9.89 -5.03 -18.15
CA GLN A 116 9.89 -5.41 -19.56
C GLN A 116 8.68 -6.27 -19.93
N GLY A 117 8.21 -7.14 -19.02
CA GLY A 117 7.02 -7.94 -19.21
C GLY A 117 5.74 -7.27 -18.69
N ASP A 118 4.80 -8.11 -18.27
CA ASP A 118 3.44 -7.69 -17.92
C ASP A 118 3.32 -7.28 -16.46
N LEU A 119 2.39 -6.37 -16.21
CA LEU A 119 2.01 -5.94 -14.87
C LEU A 119 0.56 -6.32 -14.58
N ILE A 120 0.34 -7.21 -13.61
CA ILE A 120 -0.95 -7.80 -13.31
C ILE A 120 -1.30 -7.57 -11.85
N ALA A 121 -2.24 -6.66 -11.59
CA ALA A 121 -2.83 -6.46 -10.27
C ALA A 121 -4.25 -7.02 -10.23
N LEU A 122 -4.52 -7.96 -9.34
CA LEU A 122 -5.83 -8.60 -9.14
C LEU A 122 -6.36 -8.26 -7.75
N GLY A 123 -7.56 -7.68 -7.65
CA GLY A 123 -8.20 -7.26 -6.40
C GLY A 123 -7.40 -6.21 -5.63
N GLY A 124 -6.71 -5.31 -6.34
CA GLY A 124 -5.74 -4.41 -5.75
C GLY A 124 -5.56 -3.10 -6.50
N THR A 125 -4.61 -2.29 -6.04
CA THR A 125 -4.28 -1.00 -6.67
C THR A 125 -3.03 -1.10 -7.53
N LEU A 126 -3.03 -0.42 -8.68
CA LEU A 126 -1.88 -0.35 -9.57
C LEU A 126 -1.49 1.11 -9.80
N GLN A 127 -0.36 1.52 -9.23
CA GLN A 127 0.18 2.87 -9.30
C GLN A 127 1.52 2.88 -10.03
N MET A 128 1.68 3.77 -11.00
CA MET A 128 2.93 3.99 -11.72
C MET A 128 3.29 5.47 -11.62
N ASP A 129 4.42 5.77 -11.00
CA ASP A 129 4.99 7.13 -10.96
C ASP A 129 5.43 7.55 -12.38
N GLU A 130 5.44 8.86 -12.64
CA GLU A 130 5.91 9.42 -13.91
C GLU A 130 7.36 9.03 -14.20
N GLY A 131 7.61 8.57 -15.44
CA GLY A 131 8.91 8.09 -15.89
C GLY A 131 9.22 6.62 -15.51
N ALA A 132 8.25 5.87 -14.98
CA ALA A 132 8.32 4.41 -15.02
C ALA A 132 8.08 3.90 -16.44
N THR A 133 8.73 2.79 -16.83
CA THR A 133 8.57 2.17 -18.15
C THR A 133 7.99 0.78 -17.99
N LEU A 134 6.93 0.48 -18.73
CA LEU A 134 6.35 -0.84 -18.88
C LEU A 134 6.47 -1.26 -20.35
N GLY A 135 7.08 -2.42 -20.59
CA GLY A 135 7.23 -3.01 -21.92
C GLY A 135 6.07 -3.91 -22.34
N GLY A 136 5.40 -4.56 -21.38
CA GLY A 136 4.27 -5.46 -21.63
C GLY A 136 2.92 -4.83 -21.34
N GLU A 137 1.93 -5.69 -21.09
CA GLU A 137 0.54 -5.28 -20.84
C GLU A 137 0.33 -4.91 -19.37
N LYS A 138 -0.54 -3.91 -19.14
CA LYS A 138 -1.03 -3.55 -17.82
C LYS A 138 -2.44 -4.11 -17.63
N VAL A 139 -2.57 -5.10 -16.75
CA VAL A 139 -3.84 -5.66 -16.32
C VAL A 139 -4.12 -5.23 -14.88
N ASN A 140 -5.21 -4.51 -14.66
CA ASN A 140 -5.69 -4.18 -13.32
C ASN A 140 -7.15 -4.60 -13.19
N PHE A 141 -7.39 -5.69 -12.47
CA PHE A 141 -8.73 -6.15 -12.16
C PHE A 141 -9.05 -5.76 -10.72
N ASN A 142 -9.84 -4.70 -10.53
CA ASN A 142 -10.32 -4.35 -9.20
C ASN A 142 -11.69 -4.99 -9.00
N MET A 143 -11.83 -5.84 -7.99
CA MET A 143 -13.14 -6.26 -7.52
C MET A 143 -13.58 -5.26 -6.47
N ASP A 144 -14.11 -4.12 -6.92
CA ASP A 144 -14.82 -3.22 -6.04
C ASP A 144 -16.10 -3.93 -5.61
N PHE A 145 -16.03 -4.73 -4.55
CA PHE A 145 -17.20 -5.21 -3.83
C PHE A 145 -17.80 -4.03 -3.05
N ASN A 146 -18.27 -3.03 -3.78
CA ASN A 146 -19.06 -1.96 -3.19
C ASN A 146 -20.35 -2.62 -2.73
N GLY A 147 -20.68 -2.56 -1.43
CA GLY A 147 -21.87 -3.20 -0.88
C GLY A 147 -23.16 -2.81 -1.62
N LYS A 148 -23.14 -1.66 -2.30
CA LYS A 148 -24.20 -1.13 -3.17
C LYS A 148 -24.50 -2.02 -4.37
N ASP A 149 -23.48 -2.54 -5.06
CA ASP A 149 -23.66 -3.43 -6.23
C ASP A 149 -24.19 -4.81 -5.83
N LEU A 150 -23.81 -5.28 -4.64
CA LEU A 150 -24.33 -6.52 -4.06
C LEU A 150 -25.79 -6.36 -3.62
N ILE A 151 -26.11 -5.25 -2.94
CA ILE A 151 -27.49 -4.95 -2.54
C ILE A 151 -28.36 -4.81 -3.79
N GLN A 152 -27.94 -4.07 -4.81
CA GLN A 152 -28.69 -3.95 -6.06
C GLN A 152 -28.87 -5.31 -6.73
N SER A 153 -27.84 -6.16 -6.81
CA SER A 153 -27.98 -7.49 -7.42
C SER A 153 -28.96 -8.40 -6.68
N PHE A 154 -28.92 -8.40 -5.34
CA PHE A 154 -29.85 -9.18 -4.52
C PHE A 154 -31.27 -8.59 -4.51
N VAL A 155 -31.39 -7.25 -4.52
CA VAL A 155 -32.67 -6.55 -4.54
C VAL A 155 -33.32 -6.67 -5.93
N GLN A 156 -32.58 -6.47 -7.02
CA GLN A 156 -33.05 -6.70 -8.39
C GLN A 156 -33.50 -8.15 -8.59
N GLY A 157 -32.71 -9.12 -8.12
CA GLY A 157 -33.07 -10.55 -8.16
C GLY A 157 -34.24 -10.94 -7.26
N ALA A 158 -34.66 -10.07 -6.33
CA ALA A 158 -35.83 -10.27 -5.48
C ALA A 158 -37.06 -9.43 -5.91
N LEU A 159 -36.86 -8.38 -6.71
CA LEU A 159 -37.90 -7.45 -7.18
C LEU A 159 -38.42 -7.78 -8.59
N ASP A 160 -37.67 -8.54 -9.39
CA ASP A 160 -38.12 -8.99 -10.69
C ASP A 160 -39.08 -10.18 -10.55
N GLU A 161 -40.37 -9.89 -10.41
CA GLU A 161 -41.42 -10.60 -11.18
C GLU A 161 -42.83 -9.96 -11.12
N ASP A 162 -43.16 -9.02 -10.22
CA ASP A 162 -44.53 -8.41 -10.20
C ASP A 162 -44.67 -7.00 -9.59
N SER A 163 -43.64 -6.43 -8.96
CA SER A 163 -43.71 -5.09 -8.35
C SER A 163 -43.00 -4.06 -9.22
N GLY A 164 -43.75 -3.15 -9.86
CA GLY A 164 -43.22 -2.01 -10.64
C GLY A 164 -42.46 -0.96 -9.81
N CYS A 165 -41.48 -1.40 -9.02
CA CYS A 165 -40.63 -0.57 -8.19
C CYS A 165 -39.27 -0.40 -8.89
N GLN A 166 -39.02 0.79 -9.44
CA GLN A 166 -37.71 1.20 -9.90
C GLN A 166 -36.99 1.92 -8.75
N LEU A 167 -35.77 1.53 -8.43
CA LEU A 167 -34.90 2.30 -7.55
C LEU A 167 -34.41 3.53 -8.33
N SER A 168 -34.84 4.73 -7.93
CA SER A 168 -34.25 5.99 -8.36
C SER A 168 -33.18 6.40 -7.36
N PHE A 169 -31.98 6.68 -7.87
CA PHE A 169 -30.95 7.37 -7.11
C PHE A 169 -30.99 8.81 -7.59
N ASP A 170 -31.55 9.70 -6.77
CA ASP A 170 -31.38 11.12 -6.98
C ASP A 170 -29.94 11.43 -6.57
N ASP A 171 -29.07 11.66 -7.56
CA ASP A 171 -27.83 12.37 -7.33
C ASP A 171 -28.25 13.73 -6.76
N GLU A 172 -27.84 14.01 -5.51
CA GLU A 172 -28.04 15.33 -4.91
C GLU A 172 -27.22 16.34 -5.72
N ASP A 173 -27.84 16.90 -6.75
CA ASP A 173 -27.38 18.10 -7.45
C ASP A 173 -27.30 19.22 -6.39
N GLU A 174 -26.09 19.56 -5.97
CA GLU A 174 -25.78 20.83 -5.31
C GLU A 174 -26.06 21.97 -6.31
N ASP A 175 -27.30 22.44 -6.39
CA ASP A 175 -27.62 23.70 -7.08
C ASP A 175 -28.82 24.42 -6.40
N GLU A 176 -28.52 25.21 -5.37
CA GLU A 176 -29.23 26.46 -5.04
C GLU A 176 -28.13 27.46 -4.56
N ASP A 177 -27.96 28.68 -5.09
CA ASP A 177 -28.98 29.53 -5.67
C ASP A 177 -28.47 30.72 -6.51
N SER A 178 -29.39 31.15 -7.37
CA SER A 178 -29.36 32.17 -8.42
C SER A 178 -29.32 33.64 -7.92
N LYS A 179 -28.71 34.51 -8.76
CA LYS A 179 -29.09 35.94 -9.07
C LYS A 179 -28.96 36.97 -7.93
N ASN A 180 -28.47 38.20 -8.11
CA ASN A 180 -28.41 39.14 -9.22
C ASN A 180 -27.39 40.24 -8.89
#